data_AF-A0A2H4SJW3-F1
#
_entry.id   AF-A0A2H4SJW3-F1
#
_cell.length_a   1.000
_cell.length_b   1.000
_cell.length_c   1.000
_cell.angle_alpha   90.00
_cell.angle_beta   90.00
_cell.angle_gamma   90.00
#
_symmetry.space_group_name_H-M   'P 1'
#
loop_
_entity.id
_entity.type
_entity.pdbx_description
1 polymer ?
#
loop_
_entity_poly.entity_id
_entity_poly.type
_entity_poly.pdbx_seq_one_letter_code
_entity_poly.pdbx_strand_id
1 'polypeptide(L)'
;MVPEATPKLSQFLLIFRVLCRLAIFFNLSLLPEASSIGQTSTPKAYLLTRQLPDKSSIPGLLGRRNAIDSLKMLPQRIVRTSALRNSLAVARRAPIAQRRAYLPTHYADKKTLDEKYPDPPTMTAAEDPGMNGGYINPPRIKRQHRDPYAQWWDPQERRNFGEPVHEDNDVLGIFSPWDYTWTTTGPGLIMISTFVATFLGVCGLVYLNYPDRPSYPREFEGGLEKELGGPGAVRARTEGDEEP
;
A
#
# COMPACT_ATOMS: atom_id res chain seq x y z
N MET A 1 5.62 -39.41 -46.85
CA MET A 1 4.33 -39.12 -46.21
C MET A 1 4.60 -38.25 -44.99
N VAL A 2 4.37 -36.94 -45.12
CA VAL A 2 4.57 -35.97 -44.04
C VAL A 2 3.31 -36.01 -43.15
N PRO A 3 3.43 -36.20 -41.83
CA PRO A 3 2.25 -36.26 -40.97
C PRO A 3 1.57 -34.90 -40.93
N GLU A 4 0.33 -34.87 -41.39
CA GLU A 4 -0.54 -33.70 -41.37
C GLU A 4 -0.78 -33.28 -39.92
N ALA A 5 -0.24 -32.12 -39.54
CA ALA A 5 -0.41 -31.58 -38.20
C ALA A 5 -1.91 -31.33 -37.96
N THR A 6 -2.43 -31.88 -36.86
CA THR A 6 -3.83 -31.70 -36.45
C THR A 6 -4.24 -30.22 -36.51
N PRO A 7 -5.49 -29.90 -36.92
CA PRO A 7 -5.91 -28.51 -37.19
C PRO A 7 -5.75 -27.58 -35.99
N LYS A 8 -5.78 -28.13 -34.76
CA LYS A 8 -5.56 -27.39 -33.50
C LYS A 8 -4.12 -26.91 -33.33
N LEU A 9 -3.13 -27.68 -33.78
CA LEU A 9 -1.70 -27.30 -33.69
C LEU A 9 -1.35 -26.20 -34.69
N SER A 10 -1.97 -26.22 -35.88
CA SER A 10 -1.80 -25.18 -36.91
C SER A 10 -2.35 -23.83 -36.45
N GLN A 11 -3.53 -23.82 -35.84
CA GLN A 11 -4.15 -22.61 -35.29
C GLN A 11 -3.33 -22.01 -34.13
N PHE A 12 -2.79 -22.87 -33.27
CA PHE A 12 -1.88 -22.48 -32.18
C PHE A 12 -0.61 -21.81 -32.71
N LEU A 13 0.06 -22.41 -33.69
CA LEU A 13 1.27 -21.83 -34.29
C LEU A 13 0.97 -20.50 -35.01
N LEU A 14 -0.21 -20.34 -35.60
CA LEU A 14 -0.61 -19.10 -36.26
C LEU A 14 -0.82 -17.97 -35.23
N ILE A 15 -1.57 -18.23 -34.16
CA ILE A 15 -1.83 -17.25 -33.08
C ILE A 15 -0.54 -16.88 -32.38
N PHE A 16 0.31 -17.86 -32.06
CA PHE A 16 1.61 -17.61 -31.43
C PHE A 16 2.53 -16.77 -32.33
N ARG A 17 2.55 -17.04 -33.64
CA ARG A 17 3.31 -16.23 -34.62
C ARG A 17 2.79 -14.80 -34.75
N VAL A 18 1.48 -14.60 -34.69
CA VAL A 18 0.86 -13.26 -34.73
C VAL A 18 1.17 -12.47 -33.46
N LEU A 19 1.06 -13.10 -32.28
CA LEU A 19 1.38 -12.47 -30.99
C LEU A 19 2.87 -12.14 -30.86
N CYS A 20 3.76 -13.05 -31.28
CA CYS A 20 5.20 -12.77 -31.33
C CYS A 20 5.54 -11.63 -32.30
N ARG A 21 4.91 -11.57 -33.48
CA ARG A 21 5.14 -10.47 -34.43
C ARG A 21 4.62 -9.13 -33.90
N LEU A 22 3.47 -9.11 -33.23
CA LEU A 22 2.94 -7.91 -32.57
C LEU A 22 3.84 -7.44 -31.43
N ALA A 23 4.34 -8.36 -30.61
CA ALA A 23 5.26 -8.03 -29.53
C ALA A 23 6.60 -7.48 -30.04
N ILE A 24 7.14 -8.03 -31.14
CA ILE A 24 8.38 -7.55 -31.76
C ILE A 24 8.18 -6.19 -32.44
N PHE A 25 7.07 -5.98 -33.16
CA PHE A 25 6.77 -4.69 -33.79
C PHE A 25 6.59 -3.59 -32.75
N PHE A 26 5.91 -3.88 -31.65
CA PHE A 26 5.68 -2.91 -30.58
C PHE A 26 6.97 -2.57 -29.81
N ASN A 27 7.87 -3.54 -29.61
CA ASN A 27 9.17 -3.29 -28.96
C ASN A 27 10.11 -2.44 -29.85
N LEU A 28 10.08 -2.63 -31.17
CA LEU A 28 10.97 -1.90 -32.09
C LEU A 28 10.53 -0.44 -32.30
N SER A 29 9.25 -0.12 -32.11
CA SER A 29 8.71 1.25 -32.25
C SER A 29 8.91 2.14 -31.00
N LEU A 30 9.43 1.59 -29.90
CA LEU A 30 9.54 2.28 -28.60
C LEU A 30 10.98 2.53 -28.15
N LEU A 31 12.00 2.28 -28.98
CA LEU A 31 13.37 2.75 -28.70
C LEU A 31 13.41 4.27 -28.81
N PRO A 32 13.67 5.02 -27.72
CA PRO A 32 14.01 6.44 -27.84
C PRO A 32 15.46 6.54 -28.32
N GLU A 33 15.71 7.46 -29.26
CA GLU A 33 17.05 7.91 -29.63
C GLU A 33 17.84 8.30 -28.39
N ALA A 34 18.91 7.55 -28.11
CA ALA A 34 19.85 7.84 -27.05
C ALA A 34 20.59 9.15 -27.36
N SER A 35 20.24 10.23 -26.68
CA SER A 35 21.01 11.48 -26.66
C SER A 35 21.47 11.80 -25.24
N SER A 36 22.78 11.65 -25.07
CA SER A 36 23.69 12.23 -24.06
C SER A 36 23.22 12.34 -22.60
N ILE A 37 23.67 11.41 -21.77
CA ILE A 37 24.01 11.72 -20.37
C ILE A 37 25.46 11.32 -20.15
N GLY A 38 26.35 12.30 -20.31
CA GLY A 38 27.72 12.21 -19.87
C GLY A 38 27.78 12.44 -18.35
N GLN A 39 28.52 11.59 -17.65
CA GLN A 39 29.85 11.89 -17.12
C GLN A 39 30.08 11.07 -15.85
N THR A 40 30.91 10.05 -15.99
CA THR A 40 31.45 9.20 -14.94
C THR A 40 32.47 9.97 -14.12
N SER A 41 32.43 9.82 -12.80
CA SER A 41 33.62 10.03 -11.98
C SER A 41 33.76 8.92 -10.94
N THR A 42 34.95 8.33 -10.95
CA THR A 42 35.43 7.18 -10.18
C THR A 42 35.64 7.52 -8.70
N PRO A 43 35.29 6.64 -7.73
CA PRO A 43 35.70 6.84 -6.35
C PRO A 43 37.09 6.23 -6.07
N LYS A 44 37.97 7.08 -5.55
CA LYS A 44 39.26 6.72 -4.95
C LYS A 44 39.01 6.12 -3.58
N ALA A 45 39.49 4.89 -3.34
CA ALA A 45 39.38 4.21 -2.06
C ALA A 45 40.21 4.95 -0.97
N TYR A 46 39.55 5.32 0.12
CA TYR A 46 40.22 5.66 1.38
C TYR A 46 39.66 4.76 2.48
N LEU A 47 40.52 3.86 2.97
CA LEU A 47 40.32 3.14 4.22
C LEU A 47 40.60 4.11 5.37
N LEU A 48 39.60 4.37 6.21
CA LEU A 48 39.86 4.97 7.51
C LEU A 48 38.90 4.37 8.55
N THR A 49 39.49 3.49 9.36
CA THR A 49 38.95 2.94 10.60
C THR A 49 38.71 4.05 11.62
N ARG A 50 37.55 4.07 12.27
CA ARG A 50 37.40 4.77 13.56
C ARG A 50 36.37 4.13 14.48
N GLN A 51 36.76 4.12 15.75
CA GLN A 51 36.20 3.38 16.87
C GLN A 51 34.81 3.88 17.32
N LEU A 52 33.99 2.93 17.78
CA LEU A 52 32.71 3.16 18.47
C LEU A 52 32.95 3.45 19.97
N PRO A 53 32.20 4.37 20.60
CA PRO A 53 32.19 4.50 22.06
C PRO A 53 31.21 3.54 22.75
N ASP A 54 31.67 3.10 23.92
CA ASP A 54 31.16 2.13 24.88
C ASP A 54 29.82 2.53 25.54
N LYS A 55 28.95 1.56 25.80
CA LYS A 55 27.64 1.70 26.46
C LYS A 55 27.70 1.05 27.83
N SER A 56 27.96 1.82 28.87
CA SER A 56 28.01 1.30 30.24
C SER A 56 27.61 2.33 31.30
N SER A 57 26.34 2.77 31.35
CA SER A 57 25.79 3.39 32.57
C SER A 57 24.25 3.59 32.56
N ILE A 58 23.47 2.54 32.82
CA ILE A 58 22.09 2.70 33.36
C ILE A 58 21.79 1.53 34.31
N PRO A 59 21.80 1.70 35.65
CA PRO A 59 21.26 0.72 36.57
C PRO A 59 19.81 1.04 36.99
N GLY A 60 18.97 0.01 36.95
CA GLY A 60 17.92 -0.21 37.96
C GLY A 60 16.47 0.08 37.56
N LEU A 61 15.69 -0.98 37.30
CA LEU A 61 14.36 -1.15 37.91
C LEU A 61 13.87 -2.60 37.73
N LEU A 62 14.39 -3.51 38.56
CA LEU A 62 13.92 -4.90 38.65
C LEU A 62 13.12 -5.01 39.95
N GLY A 63 11.79 -4.98 39.85
CA GLY A 63 10.95 -5.08 41.05
C GLY A 63 9.49 -4.69 40.85
N ARG A 64 8.70 -5.54 40.18
CA ARG A 64 7.28 -5.64 40.53
C ARG A 64 6.77 -7.05 40.27
N ARG A 65 6.74 -7.82 41.36
CA ARG A 65 6.16 -9.16 41.44
C ARG A 65 4.63 -9.04 41.42
N ASN A 66 4.01 -9.90 40.62
CA ASN A 66 2.83 -10.70 40.91
C ASN A 66 1.69 -10.03 41.70
N ALA A 67 0.78 -9.43 40.95
CA ALA A 67 -0.65 -9.32 41.24
C ALA A 67 -1.27 -9.14 39.84
N ILE A 68 -2.05 -10.07 39.29
CA ILE A 68 -3.47 -10.23 39.57
C ILE A 68 -3.85 -11.67 39.19
N ASP A 69 -3.72 -12.62 40.12
CA ASP A 69 -4.55 -13.83 40.15
C ASP A 69 -5.87 -13.45 40.84
N SER A 70 -6.95 -13.34 40.07
CA SER A 70 -8.36 -13.45 40.50
C SER A 70 -9.28 -12.72 39.51
N LEU A 71 -9.39 -13.22 38.27
CA LEU A 71 -10.54 -12.92 37.41
C LEU A 71 -11.65 -13.92 37.72
N LYS A 72 -12.40 -13.65 38.79
CA LYS A 72 -13.69 -14.30 39.04
C LYS A 72 -14.66 -13.86 37.94
N MET A 73 -15.11 -14.83 37.14
CA MET A 73 -16.20 -14.67 36.18
C MET A 73 -17.47 -14.19 36.90
N LEU A 74 -17.98 -13.02 36.53
CA LEU A 74 -19.31 -12.55 36.91
C LEU A 74 -20.25 -12.69 35.70
N PRO A 75 -21.38 -13.43 35.81
CA PRO A 75 -22.34 -13.56 34.73
C PRO A 75 -23.23 -12.31 34.69
N GLN A 76 -22.89 -11.34 33.84
CA GLN A 76 -23.72 -10.15 33.67
C GLN A 76 -24.73 -10.36 32.53
N ARG A 77 -25.94 -10.72 32.98
CA ARG A 77 -27.19 -10.92 32.24
C ARG A 77 -27.45 -9.81 31.22
N ILE A 78 -27.53 -10.19 29.94
CA ILE A 78 -27.99 -9.34 28.84
C ILE A 78 -29.50 -9.13 29.01
N VAL A 79 -29.92 -7.90 29.31
CA VAL A 79 -31.33 -7.48 29.24
C VAL A 79 -31.50 -6.70 27.94
N ARG A 80 -32.18 -7.32 26.96
CA ARG A 80 -32.71 -6.64 25.78
C ARG A 80 -33.97 -5.88 26.18
N THR A 81 -33.97 -4.55 26.08
CA THR A 81 -35.20 -3.74 26.13
C THR A 81 -35.59 -3.32 24.72
N SER A 82 -36.74 -3.81 24.27
CA SER A 82 -37.39 -3.48 23.01
C SER A 82 -37.85 -2.02 22.95
N ALA A 83 -37.73 -1.43 21.76
CA ALA A 83 -38.15 -0.09 21.42
C ALA A 83 -39.64 0.18 21.69
N LEU A 84 -39.96 1.36 22.22
CA LEU A 84 -41.26 2.00 22.04
C LEU A 84 -41.09 3.43 21.53
N ARG A 85 -41.98 3.74 20.58
CA ARG A 85 -41.96 4.85 19.65
C ARG A 85 -42.49 6.14 20.29
N ASN A 86 -41.90 7.25 19.85
CA ASN A 86 -42.49 8.59 19.62
C ASN A 86 -43.73 9.01 20.43
N SER A 87 -43.55 9.98 21.32
CA SER A 87 -44.49 11.10 21.44
C SER A 87 -43.79 12.34 22.01
N LEU A 88 -44.12 13.48 21.41
CA LEU A 88 -43.55 14.81 21.61
C LEU A 88 -43.78 15.33 23.04
N ALA A 89 -42.71 15.80 23.68
CA ALA A 89 -42.81 16.83 24.71
C ALA A 89 -41.57 17.71 24.64
N VAL A 90 -41.81 19.01 24.52
CA VAL A 90 -40.86 20.12 24.56
C VAL A 90 -40.10 20.07 25.90
N ALA A 91 -39.06 19.24 25.96
CA ALA A 91 -38.08 19.26 27.02
C ALA A 91 -37.02 20.29 26.64
N ARG A 92 -37.12 21.45 27.30
CA ARG A 92 -36.09 22.49 27.45
C ARG A 92 -34.72 21.99 26.99
N ARG A 93 -34.21 22.50 25.87
CA ARG A 93 -32.80 22.33 25.51
C ARG A 93 -31.99 22.89 26.69
N ALA A 94 -31.49 22.03 27.56
CA ALA A 94 -30.44 22.42 28.48
C ALA A 94 -29.29 22.97 27.60
N PRO A 95 -28.70 24.12 27.92
CA PRO A 95 -27.49 24.52 27.23
C PRO A 95 -26.47 23.42 27.52
N ILE A 96 -26.20 22.56 26.53
CA ILE A 96 -25.05 21.67 26.54
C ILE A 96 -23.82 22.55 26.26
N ALA A 97 -23.59 23.54 27.12
CA ALA A 97 -22.28 24.08 27.35
C ALA A 97 -21.63 23.12 28.36
N GLN A 98 -21.33 21.91 27.89
CA GLN A 98 -20.48 20.99 28.62
C GLN A 98 -19.06 21.59 28.60
N ARG A 99 -18.81 22.61 29.42
CA ARG A 99 -17.47 23.15 29.72
C ARG A 99 -16.70 22.09 30.52
N ARG A 100 -16.43 20.94 29.91
CA ARG A 100 -15.59 19.87 30.46
C ARG A 100 -14.13 20.07 30.03
N ALA A 101 -13.61 21.26 30.30
CA ALA A 101 -12.16 21.45 30.33
C ALA A 101 -11.81 21.89 31.74
N TYR A 102 -11.06 21.06 32.47
CA TYR A 102 -10.45 21.41 33.76
C TYR A 102 -9.24 22.34 33.59
N LEU A 103 -9.10 22.95 32.40
CA LEU A 103 -7.99 23.84 32.11
C LEU A 103 -8.32 25.22 32.65
N PRO A 104 -7.39 25.86 33.36
CA PRO A 104 -7.53 27.25 33.77
C PRO A 104 -7.88 28.16 32.59
N THR A 105 -8.70 29.18 32.83
CA THR A 105 -9.14 30.15 31.82
C THR A 105 -7.98 30.79 31.06
N HIS A 106 -6.83 31.00 31.69
CA HIS A 106 -5.65 31.56 31.02
C HIS A 106 -4.96 30.64 29.99
N TYR A 107 -5.34 29.35 29.92
CA TYR A 107 -4.81 28.41 28.93
C TYR A 107 -5.81 28.04 27.83
N ALA A 108 -7.10 28.11 28.10
CA ALA A 108 -8.14 27.58 27.22
C ALA A 108 -9.23 28.60 26.83
N ASP A 109 -9.19 29.82 27.38
CA ASP A 109 -10.16 30.85 27.00
C ASP A 109 -9.85 31.35 25.58
N LYS A 110 -10.90 31.50 24.78
CA LYS A 110 -10.77 31.87 23.37
C LYS A 110 -9.97 33.16 23.20
N LYS A 111 -10.24 34.16 24.05
CA LYS A 111 -9.51 35.43 24.03
C LYS A 111 -8.00 35.26 24.24
N THR A 112 -7.59 34.34 25.12
CA THR A 112 -6.17 34.06 25.39
C THR A 112 -5.51 33.28 24.25
N LEU A 113 -6.28 32.46 23.54
CA LEU A 113 -5.81 31.76 22.35
C LEU A 113 -5.68 32.72 21.16
N ASP A 114 -6.66 33.59 20.93
CA ASP A 114 -6.65 34.60 19.86
C ASP A 114 -5.51 35.62 20.08
N GLU A 115 -5.21 35.98 21.34
CA GLU A 115 -4.07 36.85 21.69
C GLU A 115 -2.71 36.16 21.49
N LYS A 116 -2.61 34.86 21.79
CA LYS A 116 -1.36 34.10 21.68
C LYS A 116 -1.10 33.60 20.25
N TYR A 117 -2.15 33.34 19.49
CA TYR A 117 -2.14 32.80 18.14
C TYR A 117 -3.10 33.62 17.28
N PRO A 118 -2.71 34.85 16.89
CA PRO A 118 -3.53 35.66 16.01
C PRO A 118 -3.74 34.94 14.66
N ASP A 119 -4.91 35.13 14.07
CA ASP A 119 -5.21 34.59 12.75
C ASP A 119 -4.21 35.12 11.70
N PRO A 120 -3.71 34.26 10.80
CA PRO A 120 -2.80 34.70 9.75
C PRO A 120 -3.52 35.71 8.82
N PRO A 121 -2.78 36.66 8.22
CA PRO A 121 -3.36 37.61 7.28
C PRO A 121 -4.00 36.86 6.10
N THR A 122 -5.27 37.12 5.84
CA THR A 122 -5.99 36.57 4.69
C THR A 122 -5.47 37.23 3.42
N MET A 123 -4.68 36.49 2.64
CA MET A 123 -4.22 36.93 1.32
C MET A 123 -5.34 36.71 0.29
N THR A 124 -5.49 37.63 -0.66
CA THR A 124 -6.45 37.45 -1.76
C THR A 124 -5.96 36.35 -2.72
N ALA A 125 -6.87 35.70 -3.44
CA ALA A 125 -6.51 34.64 -4.40
C ALA A 125 -5.57 35.12 -5.53
N ALA A 126 -5.47 36.43 -5.75
CA ALA A 126 -4.52 37.03 -6.69
C ALA A 126 -3.10 37.19 -6.09
N GLU A 127 -3.00 37.40 -4.79
CA GLU A 127 -1.73 37.54 -4.06
C GLU A 127 -1.12 36.19 -3.69
N ASP A 128 -1.97 35.19 -3.43
CA ASP A 128 -1.55 33.82 -3.12
C ASP A 128 -2.30 32.78 -3.97
N PRO A 129 -1.89 32.57 -5.23
CA PRO A 129 -2.47 31.54 -6.08
C PRO A 129 -2.27 30.11 -5.57
N GLY A 130 -1.24 29.89 -4.74
CA GLY A 130 -0.90 28.58 -4.17
C GLY A 130 -1.63 28.26 -2.88
N MET A 131 -2.35 29.23 -2.30
CA MET A 131 -2.98 29.14 -0.97
C MET A 131 -1.99 28.67 0.11
N ASN A 132 -0.72 29.09 -0.01
CA ASN A 132 0.37 28.65 0.84
C ASN A 132 0.74 29.66 1.95
N GLY A 133 -0.03 30.76 2.07
CA GLY A 133 0.15 31.78 3.10
C GLY A 133 1.44 32.59 2.94
N GLY A 134 1.96 32.72 1.72
CA GLY A 134 3.21 33.43 1.43
C GLY A 134 4.47 32.63 1.80
N TYR A 135 4.33 31.33 2.00
CA TYR A 135 5.46 30.45 2.29
C TYR A 135 6.39 30.34 1.06
N ILE A 136 7.71 30.44 1.28
CA ILE A 136 8.70 30.34 0.21
C ILE A 136 8.78 28.87 -0.21
N ASN A 137 8.19 28.56 -1.36
CA ASN A 137 8.14 27.19 -1.86
C ASN A 137 9.32 26.92 -2.81
N PRO A 138 10.37 26.18 -2.39
CA PRO A 138 11.47 25.79 -3.29
C PRO A 138 10.97 24.85 -4.40
N PRO A 139 11.76 24.64 -5.48
CA PRO A 139 11.40 23.71 -6.54
C PRO A 139 11.07 22.30 -6.02
N ARG A 140 10.03 21.69 -6.60
CA ARG A 140 9.54 20.35 -6.27
C ARG A 140 10.53 19.27 -6.73
N ILE A 141 11.62 19.07 -5.99
CA ILE A 141 12.67 18.09 -6.27
C ILE A 141 12.77 17.12 -5.10
N LYS A 142 12.68 15.82 -5.39
CA LYS A 142 12.83 14.78 -4.37
C LYS A 142 14.26 14.75 -3.83
N ARG A 143 14.41 14.59 -2.51
CA ARG A 143 15.72 14.51 -1.83
C ARG A 143 16.61 13.37 -2.34
N GLN A 144 15.99 12.31 -2.85
CA GLN A 144 16.67 11.19 -3.50
C GLN A 144 17.59 11.62 -4.67
N HIS A 145 17.20 12.66 -5.41
CA HIS A 145 17.95 13.16 -6.58
C HIS A 145 19.03 14.17 -6.21
N ARG A 146 19.13 14.55 -4.93
CA ARG A 146 20.25 15.37 -4.44
C ARG A 146 21.52 14.54 -4.41
N ASP A 147 22.66 15.22 -4.59
CA ASP A 147 23.98 14.59 -4.58
C ASP A 147 24.20 13.75 -3.30
N PRO A 148 24.38 12.42 -3.41
CA PRO A 148 24.60 11.57 -2.25
C PRO A 148 25.99 11.75 -1.62
N TYR A 149 26.95 12.35 -2.33
CA TYR A 149 28.34 12.49 -1.87
C TYR A 149 28.66 13.87 -1.29
N ALA A 150 27.74 14.83 -1.44
CA ALA A 150 27.89 16.14 -0.83
C ALA A 150 27.89 16.07 0.72
N GLN A 151 28.60 17.01 1.34
CA GLN A 151 28.65 17.12 2.80
C GLN A 151 27.42 17.87 3.31
N TRP A 152 26.36 17.11 3.61
CA TRP A 152 25.11 17.62 4.18
C TRP A 152 25.22 17.78 5.70
N TRP A 153 24.52 18.77 6.27
CA TRP A 153 24.38 18.88 7.73
C TRP A 153 23.61 17.68 8.33
N ASP A 154 22.56 17.25 7.64
CA ASP A 154 21.85 16.00 7.88
C ASP A 154 22.10 15.05 6.69
N PRO A 155 23.02 14.09 6.82
CA PRO A 155 23.36 13.15 5.75
C PRO A 155 22.22 12.20 5.37
N GLN A 156 21.30 11.90 6.31
CA GLN A 156 20.22 10.95 6.06
C GLN A 156 19.17 11.56 5.14
N GLU A 157 18.74 12.78 5.44
CA GLU A 157 17.75 13.52 4.65
C GLU A 157 18.37 14.36 3.52
N ARG A 158 19.71 14.34 3.39
CA ARG A 158 20.48 15.16 2.44
C ARG A 158 20.10 16.64 2.49
N ARG A 159 20.15 17.21 3.69
CA ARG A 159 19.70 18.59 3.98
C ARG A 159 20.71 19.42 4.73
N ASN A 160 20.74 20.70 4.41
CA ASN A 160 21.48 21.71 5.15
C ASN A 160 20.59 22.41 6.19
N PHE A 161 21.22 22.88 7.28
CA PHE A 161 20.50 23.62 8.31
C PHE A 161 19.99 24.96 7.76
N GLY A 162 18.73 25.30 8.02
CA GLY A 162 18.12 26.56 7.60
C GLY A 162 17.72 26.65 6.12
N GLU A 163 17.84 25.58 5.34
CA GLU A 163 17.30 25.56 3.97
C GLU A 163 15.76 25.61 3.98
N PRO A 164 15.11 26.39 3.10
CA PRO A 164 13.66 26.34 2.94
C PRO A 164 13.20 24.93 2.57
N VAL A 165 12.18 24.45 3.27
CA VAL A 165 11.61 23.11 3.07
C VAL A 165 10.40 23.23 2.16
N HIS A 166 10.29 22.39 1.13
CA HIS A 166 9.10 22.36 0.26
C HIS A 166 7.84 22.01 1.07
N GLU A 167 6.68 22.52 0.67
CA GLU A 167 5.41 22.24 1.37
C GLU A 167 5.11 20.74 1.43
N ASP A 168 5.23 20.03 0.29
CA ASP A 168 5.08 18.58 0.17
C ASP A 168 6.35 17.81 0.57
N ASN A 169 7.07 18.25 1.60
CA ASN A 169 8.31 17.60 2.01
C ASN A 169 8.12 16.17 2.55
N ASP A 170 6.91 15.82 2.98
CA ASP A 170 6.54 14.44 3.31
C ASP A 170 6.62 13.51 2.08
N VAL A 171 6.19 14.00 0.91
CA VAL A 171 6.26 13.28 -0.37
C VAL A 171 7.64 13.39 -1.02
N LEU A 172 8.33 14.53 -0.85
CA LEU A 172 9.68 14.74 -1.39
C LEU A 172 10.81 14.23 -0.46
N GLY A 173 10.44 13.71 0.71
CA GLY A 173 11.31 13.12 1.73
C GLY A 173 12.18 11.99 1.20
N ILE A 174 13.29 11.68 1.88
CA ILE A 174 14.07 10.49 1.53
C ILE A 174 13.31 9.19 1.84
N PHE A 175 12.44 9.23 2.85
CA PHE A 175 11.63 8.10 3.30
C PHE A 175 10.34 7.89 2.50
N SER A 176 10.06 8.74 1.52
CA SER A 176 8.91 8.56 0.63
C SER A 176 9.20 7.53 -0.46
N PRO A 177 8.16 6.94 -1.11
CA PRO A 177 8.33 5.90 -2.12
C PRO A 177 9.37 6.24 -3.17
N TRP A 178 10.33 5.34 -3.39
CA TRP A 178 11.50 5.55 -4.25
C TRP A 178 11.11 5.95 -5.68
N ASP A 179 11.78 6.94 -6.23
CA ASP A 179 11.56 7.43 -7.59
C ASP A 179 12.54 6.74 -8.55
N TYR A 180 12.03 6.08 -9.57
CA TYR A 180 12.83 5.30 -10.51
C TYR A 180 12.99 6.06 -11.83
N THR A 181 14.24 6.36 -12.22
CA THR A 181 14.55 7.21 -13.38
C THR A 181 14.81 6.44 -14.69
N TRP A 182 14.80 5.11 -14.64
CA TRP A 182 15.13 4.28 -15.80
C TRP A 182 13.98 4.14 -16.81
N THR A 183 12.73 4.36 -16.38
CA THR A 183 11.53 4.33 -17.24
C THR A 183 10.48 5.30 -16.72
N THR A 184 9.52 5.66 -17.57
CA THR A 184 8.35 6.45 -17.18
C THR A 184 7.14 5.54 -16.90
N THR A 185 6.14 6.07 -16.20
CA THR A 185 4.95 5.30 -15.77
C THR A 185 4.23 4.62 -16.93
N GLY A 186 4.10 5.28 -18.10
CA GLY A 186 3.40 4.74 -19.27
C GLY A 186 4.04 3.45 -19.81
N PRO A 187 5.29 3.48 -20.31
CA PRO A 187 6.02 2.30 -20.75
C PRO A 187 6.16 1.24 -19.65
N GLY A 188 6.42 1.64 -18.39
CA GLY A 188 6.49 0.70 -17.27
C GLY A 188 5.22 -0.13 -17.08
N LEU A 189 4.04 0.52 -17.18
CA LEU A 189 2.75 -0.18 -17.13
C LEU A 189 2.54 -1.09 -18.34
N ILE A 190 2.99 -0.70 -19.53
CA ILE A 190 2.91 -1.55 -20.73
C ILE A 190 3.76 -2.81 -20.55
N MET A 191 4.98 -2.69 -20.02
CA MET A 191 5.87 -3.84 -19.79
C MET A 191 5.25 -4.83 -18.79
N ILE A 192 4.75 -4.33 -17.65
CA ILE A 192 4.15 -5.17 -16.61
C ILE A 192 2.84 -5.80 -17.12
N SER A 193 1.97 -5.03 -17.76
CA SER A 193 0.70 -5.53 -18.29
C SER A 193 0.90 -6.56 -19.39
N THR A 194 1.87 -6.35 -20.29
CA THR A 194 2.20 -7.33 -21.34
C THR A 194 2.72 -8.62 -20.73
N PHE A 195 3.58 -8.54 -19.69
CA PHE A 195 4.04 -9.72 -18.98
C PHE A 195 2.88 -10.50 -18.34
N VAL A 196 2.01 -9.82 -17.60
CA VAL A 196 0.87 -10.47 -16.94
C VAL A 196 -0.11 -11.04 -17.96
N ALA A 197 -0.41 -10.29 -19.03
CA ALA A 197 -1.34 -10.71 -20.07
C ALA A 197 -0.81 -11.93 -20.85
N THR A 198 0.48 -11.96 -21.17
CA THR A 198 1.09 -13.11 -21.86
C THR A 198 1.15 -14.33 -20.95
N PHE A 199 1.55 -14.17 -19.68
CA PHE A 199 1.60 -15.27 -18.71
C PHE A 199 0.21 -15.88 -18.47
N LEU A 200 -0.78 -15.05 -18.14
CA LEU A 200 -2.15 -15.53 -17.90
C LEU A 200 -2.81 -16.00 -19.20
N GLY A 201 -2.50 -15.39 -20.33
CA GLY A 201 -2.96 -15.83 -21.64
C GLY A 201 -2.49 -17.24 -21.98
N VAL A 202 -1.20 -17.54 -21.76
CA VAL A 202 -0.67 -18.90 -21.94
C VAL A 202 -1.30 -19.88 -20.95
N CYS A 203 -1.41 -19.52 -19.67
CA CYS A 203 -2.06 -20.39 -18.67
C CYS A 203 -3.51 -20.70 -19.05
N GLY A 204 -4.28 -19.69 -19.48
CA GLY A 204 -5.66 -19.85 -19.92
C GLY A 204 -5.78 -20.70 -21.18
N LEU A 205 -4.89 -20.52 -22.16
CA LEU A 205 -4.84 -21.35 -23.35
C LEU A 205 -4.50 -22.80 -23.02
N VAL A 206 -3.54 -23.04 -22.13
CA VAL A 206 -3.20 -24.39 -21.67
C VAL A 206 -4.40 -25.02 -20.98
N TYR A 207 -5.08 -24.29 -20.09
CA TYR A 207 -6.26 -24.78 -19.38
C TYR A 207 -7.38 -25.21 -20.35
N LEU A 208 -7.67 -24.40 -21.37
CA LEU A 208 -8.73 -24.71 -22.34
C LEU A 208 -8.40 -25.86 -23.29
N ASN A 209 -7.11 -26.14 -23.50
CA ASN A 209 -6.64 -27.20 -24.40
C ASN A 209 -6.19 -28.45 -23.64
N TYR A 210 -6.19 -28.42 -22.31
CA TYR A 210 -5.78 -29.56 -21.52
C TYR A 210 -6.83 -30.67 -21.66
N PRO A 211 -6.44 -31.90 -22.01
CA PRO A 211 -7.40 -32.99 -22.09
C PRO A 211 -7.99 -33.28 -20.72
N ASP A 212 -9.28 -33.62 -20.68
CA ASP A 212 -9.92 -34.07 -19.47
C ASP A 212 -9.19 -35.26 -18.87
N ARG A 213 -9.25 -35.39 -17.54
CA ARG A 213 -8.50 -36.45 -16.89
C ARG A 213 -9.06 -37.81 -17.34
N PRO A 214 -8.20 -38.79 -17.66
CA PRO A 214 -8.64 -40.11 -18.12
C PRO A 214 -9.19 -40.99 -17.00
N SER A 215 -9.40 -40.45 -15.79
CA SER A 215 -9.89 -41.19 -14.63
C SER A 215 -11.27 -40.69 -14.24
N TYR A 216 -12.19 -41.62 -13.96
CA TYR A 216 -13.44 -41.25 -13.30
C TYR A 216 -13.15 -40.75 -11.87
N PRO A 217 -13.97 -39.85 -11.31
CA PRO A 217 -13.85 -39.48 -9.90
C PRO A 217 -14.04 -40.72 -9.04
N ARG A 218 -13.33 -40.76 -7.90
CA ARG A 218 -13.53 -41.84 -6.95
C ARG A 218 -14.95 -41.75 -6.39
N GLU A 219 -15.67 -42.85 -6.51
CA GLU A 219 -16.99 -43.02 -5.93
C GLU A 219 -16.86 -43.60 -4.53
N PHE A 220 -17.79 -43.24 -3.66
CA PHE A 220 -17.85 -43.73 -2.31
C PHE A 220 -19.25 -44.22 -1.96
N GLU A 221 -19.32 -45.32 -1.21
CA GLU A 221 -20.57 -45.92 -0.75
C GLU A 221 -21.41 -44.90 0.03
N GLY A 222 -22.66 -44.66 -0.41
CA GLY A 222 -23.59 -43.74 0.25
C GLY A 222 -23.09 -42.29 0.37
N GLY A 223 -22.07 -41.90 -0.42
CA GLY A 223 -21.62 -40.50 -0.56
C GLY A 223 -20.93 -39.96 0.67
N LEU A 224 -20.51 -40.85 1.57
CA LEU A 224 -20.04 -40.53 2.91
C LEU A 224 -20.99 -39.55 3.64
N GLU A 225 -22.30 -39.64 3.37
CA GLU A 225 -23.26 -38.66 3.91
C GLU A 225 -23.24 -38.61 5.43
N LYS A 226 -23.03 -39.77 6.08
CA LYS A 226 -22.95 -39.85 7.54
C LYS A 226 -21.66 -39.23 8.09
N GLU A 227 -20.55 -39.39 7.38
CA GLU A 227 -19.21 -38.93 7.76
C GLU A 227 -19.01 -37.44 7.44
N LEU A 228 -19.67 -36.91 6.40
CA LEU A 228 -19.53 -35.54 5.91
C LEU A 228 -20.48 -34.54 6.58
N GLY A 229 -21.28 -34.96 7.57
CA GLY A 229 -22.12 -34.05 8.36
C GLY A 229 -23.61 -34.32 8.31
N GLY A 230 -24.03 -35.43 7.72
CA GLY A 230 -25.41 -35.89 7.71
C GLY A 230 -26.28 -35.20 6.64
N PRO A 231 -27.61 -35.42 6.69
CA PRO A 231 -28.53 -34.94 5.68
C PRO A 231 -28.52 -33.40 5.60
N GLY A 232 -28.00 -32.88 4.49
CA GLY A 232 -27.83 -31.44 4.22
C GLY A 232 -26.38 -30.99 3.98
N ALA A 233 -25.38 -31.83 4.22
CA ALA A 233 -24.00 -31.57 3.87
C ALA A 233 -23.69 -31.88 2.38
N VAL A 234 -22.64 -31.26 1.83
CA VAL A 234 -22.16 -31.59 0.47
C VAL A 234 -21.61 -33.01 0.50
N ARG A 235 -22.35 -33.95 -0.09
CA ARG A 235 -21.97 -35.36 -0.18
C ARG A 235 -20.83 -35.58 -1.18
N ALA A 236 -20.06 -36.64 -0.95
CA ALA A 236 -19.16 -37.17 -1.97
C ALA A 236 -19.95 -37.89 -3.08
N ARG A 237 -19.33 -38.08 -4.23
CA ARG A 237 -19.93 -38.77 -5.38
C ARG A 237 -20.27 -40.23 -5.02
N THR A 238 -21.43 -40.70 -5.49
CA THR A 238 -21.91 -42.07 -5.30
C THR A 238 -22.11 -42.79 -6.62
N GLU A 239 -22.18 -44.11 -6.56
CA GLU A 239 -22.62 -44.94 -7.68
C GLU A 239 -24.02 -44.50 -8.14
N GLY A 240 -24.19 -44.25 -9.45
CA GLY A 240 -25.46 -43.82 -10.03
C GLY A 240 -25.64 -42.31 -10.20
N ASP A 241 -24.68 -41.49 -9.78
CA ASP A 241 -24.64 -40.06 -10.13
C ASP A 241 -24.32 -39.86 -11.61
N GLU A 242 -24.82 -38.76 -12.19
CA GLU A 242 -24.54 -38.37 -13.57
C GLU A 242 -23.03 -38.28 -13.81
N GLU A 243 -22.59 -38.80 -14.97
CA GLU A 243 -21.20 -38.71 -15.37
C GLU A 243 -20.82 -37.25 -15.71
N PRO A 244 -19.61 -36.81 -15.31
CA PRO A 244 -19.13 -35.44 -15.40
C PRO A 244 -18.59 -35.10 -16.80
#